data_AF-A0A7K4X1T0-F1
#
_entry.id   AF-A0A7K4X1T0-F1
#
_cell.length_a   1.000
_cell.length_b   1.000
_cell.length_c   1.000
_cell.angle_alpha   90.00
_cell.angle_beta   90.00
_cell.angle_gamma   90.00
#
_symmetry.space_group_name_H-M   'P 1'
#
loop_
_entity.id
_entity.type
_entity.pdbx_description
1 polymer ?
#
loop_
_entity_poly.entity_id
_entity_poly.type
_entity_poly.pdbx_seq_one_letter_code
_entity_poly.pdbx_strand_id
1 'polypeptide(L)'
;QQVKLSSPDYKGRAQEEAVADFLQRIECYKATYEPLDEELDSALSYIKIFDVGVRYLANRVQGHVQSRTVYYLMNIHVTPRAIYLSRHGESQLNLRGRIGGDSGLSPRGRQYAQALAQFIRSQSIRELKVWTSHMRRTIETAEALGVPYEQWKALNEIDA
;
A
#
# COMPACT_ATOMS: atom_id res chain seq x y z
N GLN A 1 -13.06 1.84 -8.66
CA GLN A 1 -13.24 1.62 -10.12
C GLN A 1 -13.67 0.17 -10.34
N GLN A 2 -14.77 -0.06 -11.06
CA GLN A 2 -15.25 -1.41 -11.40
C GLN A 2 -14.44 -1.95 -12.59
N VAL A 3 -13.34 -2.65 -12.30
CA VAL A 3 -12.34 -3.12 -13.29
C VAL A 3 -12.95 -3.96 -14.42
N LYS A 4 -14.07 -4.66 -14.15
CA LYS A 4 -14.74 -5.53 -15.12
C LYS A 4 -15.48 -4.77 -16.21
N LEU A 5 -16.02 -3.58 -15.93
CA LEU A 5 -16.75 -2.78 -16.91
C LEU A 5 -15.82 -1.96 -17.81
N SER A 6 -14.59 -1.72 -17.37
CA SER A 6 -13.51 -1.18 -18.20
C SER A 6 -12.76 -2.26 -18.99
N SER A 7 -13.23 -3.51 -18.98
CA SER A 7 -12.60 -4.61 -19.72
C SER A 7 -12.68 -4.38 -21.23
N PRO A 8 -11.65 -4.76 -22.01
CA PRO A 8 -11.73 -4.78 -23.47
C PRO A 8 -12.95 -5.55 -24.03
N ASP A 9 -13.44 -6.55 -23.29
CA ASP A 9 -14.63 -7.36 -23.63
C ASP A 9 -15.90 -6.51 -23.82
N TYR A 10 -15.99 -5.36 -23.15
CA TYR A 10 -17.17 -4.48 -23.15
C TYR A 10 -16.92 -3.14 -23.87
N LYS A 11 -15.87 -3.06 -24.69
CA LYS A 11 -15.54 -1.81 -25.41
C LYS A 11 -16.71 -1.38 -26.31
N GLY A 12 -17.17 -0.15 -26.12
CA GLY A 12 -18.28 0.43 -26.89
C GLY A 12 -19.67 -0.09 -26.51
N ARG A 13 -19.78 -0.89 -25.45
CA ARG A 13 -21.07 -1.32 -24.88
C ARG A 13 -21.54 -0.33 -23.83
N ALA A 14 -22.85 -0.22 -23.67
CA ALA A 14 -23.45 0.49 -22.54
C ALA A 14 -23.10 -0.22 -21.22
N GLN A 15 -23.00 0.56 -20.14
CA GLN A 15 -22.58 0.03 -18.84
C GLN A 15 -23.59 -0.99 -18.30
N GLU A 16 -24.88 -0.73 -18.49
CA GLU A 16 -25.98 -1.57 -18.06
C GLU A 16 -25.95 -2.94 -18.76
N GLU A 17 -25.71 -2.94 -20.08
CA GLU A 17 -25.54 -4.17 -20.88
C GLU A 17 -24.35 -4.99 -20.39
N ALA A 18 -23.22 -4.34 -20.13
CA ALA A 18 -22.01 -4.99 -19.64
C ALA A 18 -22.21 -5.62 -18.26
N VAL A 19 -22.92 -4.94 -17.35
CA VAL A 19 -23.25 -5.50 -16.02
C VAL A 19 -24.16 -6.72 -16.15
N ALA A 20 -25.21 -6.65 -16.98
CA ALA A 20 -26.16 -7.74 -17.15
C ALA A 20 -25.49 -9.01 -17.71
N ASP A 21 -24.70 -8.85 -18.79
CA ASP A 21 -23.92 -9.94 -19.37
C ASP A 21 -22.91 -10.53 -18.37
N PHE A 22 -22.21 -9.68 -17.61
CA PHE A 22 -21.23 -10.14 -16.63
C PHE A 22 -21.86 -10.96 -15.51
N LEU A 23 -23.06 -10.58 -15.05
CA LEU A 23 -23.81 -11.36 -14.06
C LEU A 23 -24.24 -12.72 -14.62
N GLN A 24 -24.72 -12.77 -15.87
CA GLN A 24 -25.06 -14.03 -16.53
C GLN A 24 -23.83 -14.95 -16.64
N ARG A 25 -22.67 -14.37 -16.98
CA ARG A 25 -21.41 -15.11 -17.04
C ARG A 25 -21.01 -15.71 -15.69
N ILE A 26 -21.24 -15.01 -14.58
CA ILE A 26 -21.02 -15.56 -13.23
C ILE A 26 -21.93 -16.78 -12.98
N GLU A 27 -23.21 -16.70 -13.35
CA GLU A 27 -24.14 -17.84 -13.20
C GLU A 27 -23.70 -19.06 -14.00
N CYS A 28 -23.15 -18.87 -15.20
CA CYS A 28 -22.58 -19.97 -15.97
C CYS A 28 -21.44 -20.69 -15.23
N TYR A 29 -20.53 -19.96 -14.57
CA TYR A 29 -19.45 -20.58 -13.79
C TYR A 29 -19.96 -21.26 -12.52
N LYS A 30 -21.00 -20.73 -11.86
CA LYS A 30 -21.58 -21.34 -10.67
C LYS A 30 -22.09 -22.76 -10.90
N ALA A 31 -22.60 -23.04 -12.11
CA ALA A 31 -23.16 -24.36 -12.45
C ALA A 31 -22.15 -25.51 -12.35
N THR A 32 -20.85 -25.23 -12.48
CA THR A 32 -19.78 -26.24 -12.48
C THR A 32 -18.66 -25.93 -11.48
N TYR A 33 -18.83 -24.92 -10.63
CA TYR A 33 -17.79 -24.51 -9.70
C TYR A 33 -17.74 -25.44 -8.49
N GLU A 34 -16.65 -26.18 -8.37
CA GLU A 34 -16.32 -26.97 -7.18
C GLU A 34 -15.24 -26.21 -6.40
N PRO A 35 -15.54 -25.62 -5.23
CA PRO A 35 -14.52 -24.99 -4.41
C PRO A 35 -13.57 -26.05 -3.88
N LEU A 36 -12.31 -25.65 -3.63
CA LEU A 36 -11.38 -26.50 -2.89
C LEU A 36 -12.07 -26.98 -1.59
N ASP A 37 -11.83 -28.23 -1.22
CA ASP A 37 -12.39 -28.89 -0.04
C ASP A 37 -11.31 -29.12 1.02
N GLU A 38 -11.67 -29.27 2.29
CA GLU A 38 -10.68 -29.46 3.36
C GLU A 38 -10.26 -30.93 3.52
N GLU A 39 -11.16 -31.87 3.22
CA GLU A 39 -10.93 -33.30 3.37
C GLU A 39 -10.41 -33.90 2.06
N LEU A 40 -11.11 -33.66 0.95
CA LEU A 40 -10.79 -34.23 -0.36
C LEU A 40 -9.46 -33.67 -0.89
N ASP A 41 -9.21 -32.37 -0.69
CA ASP A 41 -7.97 -31.69 -1.14
C ASP A 41 -6.93 -31.54 -0.02
N SER A 42 -7.05 -32.33 1.05
CA SER A 42 -6.18 -32.25 2.23
C SER A 42 -4.69 -32.38 1.91
N ALA A 43 -4.32 -33.03 0.79
CA ALA A 43 -2.95 -33.19 0.34
C ALA A 43 -2.36 -31.96 -0.38
N LEU A 44 -3.19 -30.99 -0.81
CA LEU A 44 -2.77 -29.83 -1.60
C LEU A 44 -2.31 -28.65 -0.73
N SER A 45 -1.34 -27.88 -1.22
CA SER A 45 -0.94 -26.60 -0.62
C SER A 45 -1.78 -25.46 -1.20
N TYR A 46 -2.59 -24.78 -0.37
CA TYR A 46 -3.44 -23.69 -0.85
C TYR A 46 -3.78 -22.67 0.24
N ILE A 47 -4.29 -21.51 -0.19
CA ILE A 47 -4.94 -20.51 0.67
C ILE A 47 -6.31 -20.14 0.10
N LYS A 48 -7.34 -20.24 0.93
CA LYS A 48 -8.69 -19.71 0.66
C LYS A 48 -8.86 -18.39 1.40
N ILE A 49 -9.28 -17.36 0.68
CA ILE A 49 -9.56 -16.02 1.23
C ILE A 49 -11.07 -15.81 1.15
N PHE A 50 -11.69 -15.63 2.31
CA PHE A 50 -13.13 -15.45 2.42
C PHE A 50 -13.45 -13.97 2.65
N ASP A 51 -14.52 -13.51 2.01
CA ASP A 51 -15.12 -12.19 2.21
C ASP A 51 -14.11 -11.05 2.14
N VAL A 52 -13.26 -11.07 1.11
CA VAL A 52 -12.25 -10.03 0.86
C VAL A 52 -11.27 -9.86 2.03
N GLY A 53 -10.92 -10.96 2.69
CA GLY A 53 -9.86 -11.00 3.71
C GLY A 53 -10.36 -10.92 5.16
N VAL A 54 -11.66 -11.14 5.41
CA VAL A 54 -12.21 -11.28 6.77
C VAL A 54 -11.76 -12.59 7.42
N ARG A 55 -11.66 -13.67 6.63
CA ARG A 55 -11.20 -14.98 7.11
C ARG A 55 -10.29 -15.63 6.08
N TYR A 56 -9.33 -16.41 6.57
CA TYR A 56 -8.37 -17.14 5.77
C TYR A 56 -8.34 -18.61 6.20
N LEU A 57 -8.09 -19.50 5.25
CA LEU A 57 -7.73 -20.88 5.51
C LEU A 57 -6.50 -21.21 4.67
N ALA A 58 -5.40 -21.57 5.32
CA ALA A 58 -4.18 -22.00 4.67
C ALA A 58 -3.93 -23.49 4.96
N ASN A 59 -3.81 -24.31 3.91
CA ASN A 59 -3.55 -25.74 4.03
C ASN A 59 -2.15 -26.08 3.52
N ARG A 60 -1.44 -26.95 4.27
CA ARG A 60 -0.10 -27.49 3.94
C ARG A 60 0.87 -26.46 3.37
N VAL A 61 1.07 -25.35 4.07
CA VAL A 61 2.07 -24.34 3.70
C VAL A 61 3.48 -24.93 3.83
N GLN A 62 4.23 -24.95 2.74
CA GLN A 62 5.55 -25.57 2.65
C GLN A 62 6.65 -24.54 2.34
N GLY A 63 7.69 -24.55 3.17
CA GLY A 63 8.89 -23.76 2.95
C GLY A 63 8.66 -22.25 3.09
N HIS A 64 9.72 -21.51 2.77
CA HIS A 64 9.78 -20.08 3.04
C HIS A 64 8.87 -19.26 2.11
N VAL A 65 8.87 -19.55 0.81
CA VAL A 65 8.15 -18.76 -0.20
C VAL A 65 6.64 -18.81 0.05
N GLN A 66 6.06 -20.00 0.26
CA GLN A 66 4.62 -20.11 0.51
C GLN A 66 4.22 -19.41 1.82
N SER A 67 5.04 -19.54 2.87
CA SER A 67 4.81 -18.84 4.14
C SER A 67 4.80 -17.31 3.96
N ARG A 68 5.74 -16.76 3.17
CA ARG A 68 5.77 -15.32 2.84
C ARG A 68 4.57 -14.90 1.98
N THR A 69 4.11 -15.74 1.06
CA THR A 69 2.90 -15.49 0.27
C THR A 69 1.66 -15.42 1.15
N VAL A 70 1.46 -16.37 2.06
CA VAL A 70 0.35 -16.37 3.02
C VAL A 70 0.41 -15.11 3.89
N TYR A 71 1.58 -14.80 4.46
CA TYR A 71 1.77 -13.58 5.24
C TYR A 71 1.40 -12.32 4.46
N TYR A 72 1.85 -12.19 3.21
CA TYR A 72 1.52 -11.04 2.37
C TYR A 72 0.01 -10.91 2.13
N LEU A 73 -0.65 -12.01 1.74
CA LEU A 73 -2.09 -12.03 1.45
C LEU A 73 -2.95 -11.67 2.68
N MET A 74 -2.49 -12.03 3.89
CA MET A 74 -3.19 -11.69 5.13
C MET A 74 -3.04 -10.23 5.56
N ASN A 75 -2.09 -9.47 5.00
CA ASN A 75 -1.78 -8.09 5.40
C ASN A 75 -2.22 -7.03 4.37
N ILE A 76 -2.73 -7.43 3.20
CA ILE A 76 -3.27 -6.51 2.20
C ILE A 76 -4.77 -6.26 2.42
N HIS A 77 -5.26 -5.10 1.97
CA HIS A 77 -6.67 -4.76 2.02
C HIS A 77 -7.05 -3.82 0.86
N VAL A 78 -8.32 -3.90 0.45
CA VAL A 78 -8.87 -3.14 -0.70
C VAL A 78 -9.43 -1.77 -0.33
N THR A 79 -9.42 -1.39 0.95
CA THR A 79 -9.91 -0.09 1.40
C THR A 79 -9.16 1.03 0.69
N PRO A 80 -9.87 1.96 0.01
CA PRO A 80 -9.25 3.09 -0.65
C PRO A 80 -8.42 3.93 0.34
N ARG A 81 -7.18 4.24 -0.03
CA ARG A 81 -6.27 5.09 0.74
C ARG A 81 -5.25 5.76 -0.17
N ALA A 82 -4.67 6.85 0.32
CA ALA A 82 -3.57 7.54 -0.35
C ALA A 82 -2.26 7.29 0.42
N ILE A 83 -1.18 7.01 -0.30
CA ILE A 83 0.17 6.93 0.24
C ILE A 83 0.96 8.08 -0.37
N TYR A 84 1.47 8.97 0.48
CA TYR A 84 2.29 10.10 0.06
C TYR A 84 3.75 9.78 0.33
N LEU A 85 4.60 9.92 -0.69
CA LEU A 85 6.04 9.72 -0.57
C LEU A 85 6.75 11.05 -0.88
N SER A 86 7.63 11.43 0.03
CA SER A 86 8.46 12.62 -0.09
C SER A 86 9.81 12.34 0.54
N ARG A 87 10.86 12.92 -0.01
CA ARG A 87 12.14 13.04 0.71
C ARG A 87 12.00 14.05 1.86
N HIS A 88 13.03 14.12 2.70
CA HIS A 88 13.22 15.26 3.60
C HIS A 88 13.41 16.56 2.79
N GLY A 89 13.18 17.71 3.43
CA GLY A 89 13.59 18.99 2.86
C GLY A 89 15.10 19.04 2.58
N GLU A 90 15.55 19.88 1.64
CA GLU A 90 16.97 20.03 1.30
C GLU A 90 17.85 20.17 2.57
N SER A 91 18.91 19.37 2.68
CA SER A 91 19.83 19.37 3.83
C SER A 91 21.10 20.18 3.59
N GLN A 92 21.85 20.48 4.65
CA GLN A 92 23.17 21.13 4.55
C GLN A 92 24.17 20.31 3.72
N LEU A 93 24.13 18.98 3.81
CA LEU A 93 24.99 18.11 3.00
C LEU A 93 24.55 18.07 1.53
N ASN A 94 23.26 18.22 1.23
CA ASN A 94 22.80 18.35 -0.16
C ASN A 94 23.39 19.58 -0.84
N LEU A 95 23.44 20.73 -0.16
CA LEU A 95 24.07 21.95 -0.68
C LEU A 95 25.56 21.78 -0.99
N ARG A 96 26.23 20.86 -0.28
CA ARG A 96 27.66 20.54 -0.48
C ARG A 96 27.89 19.36 -1.41
N GLY A 97 26.84 18.80 -2.01
CA GLY A 97 26.92 17.60 -2.86
C GLY A 97 27.45 16.36 -2.12
N ARG A 98 27.29 16.29 -0.80
CA ARG A 98 27.77 15.15 0.01
C ARG A 98 26.65 14.14 0.24
N ILE A 99 26.99 12.86 0.09
CA ILE A 99 26.11 11.72 0.36
C ILE A 99 26.20 11.29 1.83
N GLY A 100 25.16 10.60 2.31
CA GLY A 100 25.10 10.08 3.67
C GLY A 100 25.05 11.16 4.76
N GLY A 101 25.57 10.81 5.95
CA GLY A 101 25.61 11.68 7.13
C GLY A 101 24.24 12.01 7.72
N ASP A 102 24.25 12.85 8.74
CA ASP A 102 23.04 13.22 9.51
C ASP A 102 22.89 14.74 9.71
N SER A 103 23.12 15.51 8.64
CA SER A 103 22.93 16.96 8.70
C SER A 103 21.45 17.34 8.74
N GLY A 104 21.11 18.40 9.47
CA GLY A 104 19.79 19.03 9.44
C GLY A 104 19.48 19.79 8.14
N LEU A 105 18.32 20.43 8.12
CA LEU A 105 17.76 21.14 6.98
C LEU A 105 18.54 22.42 6.64
N SER A 106 18.56 22.74 5.34
CA SER A 106 18.93 24.05 4.82
C SER A 106 17.80 25.08 5.08
N PRO A 107 18.04 26.38 4.90
CA PRO A 107 16.97 27.38 4.92
C PRO A 107 15.83 27.05 3.96
N ARG A 108 16.14 26.56 2.74
CA ARG A 108 15.15 26.10 1.76
C ARG A 108 14.47 24.81 2.20
N GLY A 109 15.19 23.90 2.84
CA GLY A 109 14.61 22.68 3.43
C GLY A 109 13.54 22.98 4.49
N ARG A 110 13.75 24.01 5.32
CA ARG A 110 12.73 24.46 6.28
C ARG A 110 11.51 25.09 5.60
N GLN A 111 11.70 25.87 4.54
CA GLN A 111 10.59 26.39 3.73
C GLN A 111 9.79 25.24 3.09
N TYR A 112 10.47 24.22 2.59
CA TYR A 112 9.83 23.00 2.07
C TYR A 112 8.99 22.32 3.15
N ALA A 113 9.52 22.12 4.35
CA ALA A 113 8.79 21.48 5.45
C ALA A 113 7.50 22.24 5.80
N GLN A 114 7.53 23.57 5.81
CA GLN A 114 6.36 24.41 6.01
C GLN A 114 5.34 24.28 4.86
N ALA A 115 5.80 24.27 3.61
CA ALA A 115 4.95 24.09 2.43
C ALA A 115 4.30 22.69 2.43
N LEU A 116 5.04 21.65 2.78
CA LEU A 116 4.53 20.29 2.96
C LEU A 116 3.44 20.26 4.03
N ALA A 117 3.64 20.95 5.16
CA ALA A 117 2.64 21.04 6.20
C ALA A 117 1.35 21.73 5.74
N GLN A 118 1.46 22.79 4.94
CA GLN A 118 0.28 23.43 4.34
C GLN A 118 -0.43 22.51 3.35
N PHE A 119 0.33 21.80 2.50
CA PHE A 119 -0.21 20.84 1.54
C PHE A 119 -0.96 19.69 2.24
N ILE A 120 -0.36 19.08 3.25
CA ILE A 120 -0.98 17.95 3.98
C ILE A 120 -2.26 18.41 4.69
N ARG A 121 -2.26 19.61 5.29
CA ARG A 121 -3.48 20.19 5.87
C ARG A 121 -4.58 20.39 4.82
N SER A 122 -4.23 20.86 3.61
CA SER A 122 -5.23 21.05 2.56
C SER A 122 -5.85 19.75 2.05
N GLN A 123 -5.16 18.61 2.21
CA GLN A 123 -5.71 17.29 1.87
C GLN A 123 -6.78 16.79 2.84
N SER A 124 -6.93 17.40 4.03
CA SER A 124 -7.97 17.05 5.01
C SER A 124 -8.04 15.55 5.36
N ILE A 125 -6.88 14.93 5.56
CA ILE A 125 -6.74 13.49 5.84
C ILE A 125 -7.17 13.21 7.29
N ARG A 126 -8.20 12.38 7.48
CA ARG A 126 -8.79 12.09 8.80
C ARG A 126 -7.83 11.38 9.76
N GLU A 127 -7.15 10.34 9.29
CA GLU A 127 -6.28 9.48 10.09
C GLU A 127 -4.87 9.44 9.48
N LEU A 128 -4.21 10.59 9.46
CA LEU A 128 -2.86 10.69 8.92
C LEU A 128 -1.85 9.92 9.80
N LYS A 129 -1.14 8.97 9.20
CA LYS A 129 0.06 8.34 9.77
C LYS A 129 1.29 8.92 9.09
N VAL A 130 2.23 9.42 9.88
CA VAL A 130 3.50 9.99 9.38
C VAL A 130 4.65 9.12 9.84
N TRP A 131 5.47 8.68 8.90
CA TRP A 131 6.68 7.90 9.16
C TRP A 131 7.91 8.67 8.70
N THR A 132 8.96 8.64 9.52
CA THR A 132 10.27 9.21 9.19
C THR A 132 11.35 8.15 9.32
N SER A 133 12.52 8.43 8.77
CA SER A 133 13.75 7.75 9.19
C SER A 133 14.19 8.23 10.58
N HIS A 134 15.29 7.68 11.10
CA HIS A 134 15.95 8.21 12.31
C HIS A 134 16.87 9.40 11.99
N MET A 135 17.00 9.79 10.73
CA MET A 135 17.87 10.89 10.33
C MET A 135 17.22 12.24 10.67
N ARG A 136 18.03 13.14 11.24
CA ARG A 136 17.66 14.49 11.68
C ARG A 136 16.87 15.26 10.63
N ARG A 137 17.28 15.20 9.36
CA ARG A 137 16.60 15.88 8.24
C ARG A 137 15.15 15.41 8.00
N THR A 138 14.85 14.12 8.15
CA THR A 138 13.46 13.63 8.02
C THR A 138 12.63 14.01 9.24
N ILE A 139 13.25 14.01 10.42
CA ILE A 139 12.62 14.40 11.68
C ILE A 139 12.25 15.90 11.66
N GLU A 140 13.20 16.79 11.36
CA GLU A 140 12.95 18.23 11.24
C GLU A 140 11.89 18.57 10.17
N THR A 141 11.80 17.76 9.10
CA THR A 141 10.75 17.93 8.08
C THR A 141 9.37 17.57 8.66
N ALA A 142 9.27 16.48 9.43
CA ALA A 142 8.02 16.03 10.00
C ALA A 142 7.56 16.88 11.19
N GLU A 143 8.48 17.44 11.98
CA GLU A 143 8.15 18.35 13.08
C GLU A 143 7.29 19.54 12.62
N ALA A 144 7.54 20.05 11.41
CA ALA A 144 6.76 21.15 10.82
C ALA A 144 5.29 20.77 10.54
N LEU A 145 4.95 19.48 10.45
CA LEU A 145 3.58 19.02 10.25
C LEU A 145 2.71 19.23 11.50
N GLY A 146 3.32 19.27 12.69
CA GLY A 146 2.60 19.46 13.96
C GLY A 146 1.69 18.28 14.33
N VAL A 147 1.98 17.08 13.83
CA VAL A 147 1.25 15.84 14.14
C VAL A 147 2.21 14.76 14.64
N PRO A 148 1.72 13.73 15.37
CA PRO A 148 2.55 12.60 15.76
C PRO A 148 3.16 11.89 14.55
N TYR A 149 4.42 11.47 14.68
CA TYR A 149 5.13 10.69 13.68
C TYR A 149 5.90 9.55 14.35
N GLU A 150 6.09 8.46 13.61
CA GLU A 150 6.84 7.27 14.05
C GLU A 150 8.16 7.20 13.28
N GLN A 151 9.26 6.94 14.00
CA GLN A 151 10.59 6.84 13.41
C GLN A 151 10.92 5.38 13.13
N TRP A 152 11.41 5.10 11.93
CA TRP A 152 11.75 3.74 11.48
C TRP A 152 13.19 3.71 10.99
N LYS A 153 14.04 2.93 11.66
CA LYS A 153 15.44 2.72 11.23
C LYS A 153 15.53 2.13 9.82
N ALA A 154 14.54 1.32 9.43
CA ALA A 154 14.45 0.74 8.08
C ALA A 154 14.23 1.79 6.98
N LEU A 155 13.81 3.01 7.33
CA LEU A 155 13.67 4.14 6.40
C LEU A 155 14.94 5.02 6.34
N ASN A 156 16.02 4.64 7.04
CA ASN A 156 17.29 5.35 6.91
C ASN A 156 17.79 5.31 5.46
N GLU A 157 18.47 6.39 5.09
CA GLU A 157 19.22 6.43 3.83
C GLU A 157 20.20 5.27 3.77
N ILE A 158 20.49 4.81 2.55
CA ILE A 158 21.48 3.77 2.31
C ILE A 158 22.82 4.14 2.97
N ASP A 159 23.45 3.15 3.60
CA ASP A 159 24.80 3.31 4.15
C ASP A 159 25.78 3.30 2.97
N ALA A 160 26.61 4.35 2.88
CA ALA A 160 27.40 4.68 1.69
C ALA A 160 28.90 4.43 1.91
#